data_AF-A0A2V8WMT4-F1
#
_entry.id   AF-A0A2V8WMT4-F1
#
_cell.length_a   1.000
_cell.length_b   1.000
_cell.length_c   1.000
_cell.angle_alpha   90.00
_cell.angle_beta   90.00
_cell.angle_gamma   90.00
#
_symmetry.space_group_name_H-M   'P 1'
#
loop_
_entity.id
_entity.type
_entity.pdbx_description
1 polymer ?
#
loop_
_entity_poly.entity_id
_entity_poly.type
_entity_poly.pdbx_seq_one_letter_code
_entity_poly.pdbx_strand_id
1 'polypeptide(L)'
;MWARNTIRKRRREAGIALLISIFVLLLISVVAIALIVSSGTESALAGNYRSSAGVYYAALSGLEEARGRLLARNPNAFKITNPTGFLPAPGTPLNIGDAYYVINPVPGETVAPWDVGTSTTYPDLEFGVEFASSGYSQPPNSSPSANSVWNRSPLNSLNVPGPLYKWVRINAVSEKSLNLDVDHDNLANSTTPLYYDGTLSRFSNSSLAGPQVLEITSLATLPNGSQKLVQYLVVPFPVALPPFLGALTLSGSPGADPVFHAPANNNGYAVKGDGWDCNGNPAGPPVSAINIYGDYPGSSSGSAVNGVVGGIRPPSTSPPRTNYTGQGGAPDVEYLNAFQTPSQLNALAQTIIQSADAVVPAGSAATQTSFMNSLNMSPSNMLTVVSNGDLDLSHWGNTGYGLLLVTGNFTMDPDNGWRGVILVIGQGKINNTDNNGSREIDGAVFVAKTNDTSGVALPDPNLEEASVIFDDIMEGTGIRYSSCWIQKAQPIDSYRVLSFHEIPQP
;
A
#
# COMPACT_ATOMS: atom_id res chain seq x y z
N MET A 1 -113.52 45.03 13.80
CA MET A 1 -112.80 43.94 14.51
C MET A 1 -112.09 43.09 13.46
N TRP A 2 -110.78 43.27 13.23
CA TRP A 2 -109.83 42.15 13.00
C TRP A 2 -108.37 42.63 12.82
N ALA A 3 -107.54 42.03 13.67
CA ALA A 3 -106.09 41.91 13.79
C ALA A 3 -105.13 42.67 12.85
N ARG A 4 -104.33 43.56 13.46
CA ARG A 4 -103.02 44.02 12.98
C ARG A 4 -101.99 42.89 13.18
N ASN A 5 -101.48 42.30 12.09
CA ASN A 5 -100.32 41.41 12.14
C ASN A 5 -99.04 42.24 12.29
N THR A 6 -98.38 42.12 13.45
CA THR A 6 -97.08 42.71 13.73
C THR A 6 -95.96 41.77 13.25
N ILE A 7 -95.37 42.09 12.10
CA ILE A 7 -94.13 41.43 11.65
C ILE A 7 -92.99 41.92 12.54
N ARG A 8 -92.58 41.06 13.48
CA ARG A 8 -91.43 41.28 14.37
C ARG A 8 -90.15 41.19 13.53
N LYS A 9 -89.57 42.34 13.16
CA LYS A 9 -88.22 42.40 12.57
C LYS A 9 -87.19 41.88 13.58
N ARG A 10 -86.73 40.63 13.41
CA ARG A 10 -85.45 40.16 13.98
C ARG A 10 -84.32 40.96 13.32
N ARG A 11 -83.83 41.99 14.01
CA ARG A 11 -82.62 42.74 13.65
C ARG A 11 -81.70 42.79 14.86
N ARG A 12 -81.02 41.70 15.21
CA ARG A 12 -79.93 41.70 16.23
C ARG A 12 -78.82 40.65 16.06
N GLU A 13 -78.66 39.98 14.91
CA GLU A 13 -77.58 38.98 14.71
C GLU A 13 -76.55 39.33 13.61
N ALA A 14 -76.68 40.48 12.93
CA ALA A 14 -75.78 40.83 11.82
C ALA A 14 -74.37 41.29 12.26
N GLY A 15 -74.17 41.72 13.51
CA GLY A 15 -72.88 42.20 14.00
C GLY A 15 -71.90 41.07 14.40
N ILE A 16 -72.41 39.93 14.88
CA ILE A 16 -71.56 38.84 15.37
C ILE A 16 -70.99 38.00 14.22
N ALA A 17 -71.73 37.89 13.11
CA ALA A 17 -71.25 37.22 11.90
C ALA A 17 -70.01 37.90 11.30
N LEU A 18 -69.93 39.23 11.38
CA LEU A 18 -68.74 39.99 10.94
C LEU A 18 -67.54 39.68 11.85
N LEU A 19 -67.73 39.69 13.17
CA LEU A 19 -66.67 39.38 14.14
C LEU A 19 -66.15 37.95 13.97
N ILE A 20 -67.05 36.97 13.83
CA ILE A 20 -66.69 35.57 13.54
C ILE A 20 -65.91 35.49 12.22
N SER A 21 -66.37 36.18 11.17
CA SER A 21 -65.69 36.19 9.88
C SER A 21 -64.29 36.81 9.96
N ILE A 22 -64.13 37.91 10.71
CA ILE A 22 -62.82 38.54 10.93
C ILE A 22 -61.89 37.62 11.73
N PHE A 23 -62.37 37.00 12.80
CA PHE A 23 -61.56 36.05 13.58
C PHE A 23 -61.14 34.83 12.76
N VAL A 24 -62.06 34.27 11.96
CA VAL A 24 -61.77 33.14 11.08
C VAL A 24 -60.78 33.53 9.98
N LEU A 25 -60.97 34.68 9.32
CA LEU A 25 -60.04 35.19 8.29
C LEU A 25 -58.66 35.51 8.87
N LEU A 26 -58.59 36.07 10.08
CA LEU A 26 -57.33 36.34 10.77
C LEU A 26 -56.60 35.03 11.08
N LEU A 27 -57.30 34.02 11.58
CA LEU A 27 -56.72 32.71 11.89
C LEU A 27 -56.21 32.01 10.62
N ILE A 28 -57.01 32.01 9.53
CA ILE A 28 -56.58 31.46 8.24
C ILE A 28 -55.35 32.22 7.69
N SER A 29 -55.30 33.55 7.82
CA SER A 29 -54.17 34.34 7.34
C SER A 29 -52.87 34.01 8.10
N VAL A 30 -52.95 33.85 9.43
CA VAL A 30 -51.79 33.45 10.24
C VAL A 30 -51.30 32.05 9.85
N VAL A 31 -52.22 31.10 9.66
CA VAL A 31 -51.86 29.74 9.21
C VAL A 31 -51.23 29.78 7.81
N ALA A 32 -51.77 30.55 6.88
CA ALA A 32 -51.23 30.69 5.53
C ALA A 32 -49.80 31.26 5.53
N ILE A 33 -49.55 32.32 6.32
CA ILE A 33 -48.20 32.90 6.45
C ILE A 33 -47.23 31.89 7.08
N ALA A 34 -47.64 31.20 8.14
CA ALA A 34 -46.81 30.21 8.82
C ALA A 34 -46.42 29.05 7.88
N LEU A 35 -47.35 28.57 7.04
CA LEU A 35 -47.09 27.53 6.06
C LEU A 35 -46.11 27.98 4.97
N ILE A 36 -46.23 29.22 4.47
CA ILE A 36 -45.30 29.77 3.47
C ILE A 36 -43.89 29.89 4.07
N VAL A 37 -43.77 30.41 5.30
CA VAL A 37 -42.46 30.51 5.98
C VAL A 37 -41.87 29.13 6.23
N SER A 38 -42.68 28.16 6.72
CA SER A 38 -42.23 26.78 6.92
C SER A 38 -41.71 26.16 5.63
N SER A 39 -42.46 26.29 4.53
CA SER A 39 -42.06 25.78 3.21
C SER A 39 -40.78 26.45 2.68
N GLY A 40 -40.62 27.76 2.91
CA GLY A 40 -39.40 28.48 2.60
C GLY A 40 -38.19 27.98 3.39
N THR A 41 -38.36 27.75 4.70
CA THR A 41 -37.31 27.21 5.56
C THR A 41 -36.90 25.78 5.19
N GLU A 42 -37.86 24.92 4.88
CA GLU A 42 -37.59 23.55 4.40
C GLU A 42 -36.84 23.56 3.07
N SER A 43 -37.22 24.44 2.15
CA SER A 43 -36.55 24.59 0.86
C SER A 43 -35.10 25.07 1.02
N ALA A 44 -34.86 26.03 1.92
CA ALA A 44 -33.52 26.51 2.23
C ALA A 44 -32.66 25.44 2.92
N LEU A 45 -33.22 24.72 3.90
CA LEU A 45 -32.56 23.59 4.56
C LEU A 45 -32.21 22.48 3.56
N ALA A 46 -33.14 22.13 2.67
CA ALA A 46 -32.91 21.11 1.65
C ALA A 46 -31.83 21.55 0.64
N GLY A 47 -31.79 22.84 0.27
CA GLY A 47 -30.74 23.41 -0.57
C GLY A 47 -29.37 23.34 0.10
N ASN A 48 -29.29 23.77 1.36
CA ASN A 48 -28.06 23.72 2.15
C ASN A 48 -27.57 22.29 2.37
N TYR A 49 -28.47 21.35 2.67
CA TYR A 49 -28.13 19.94 2.84
C TYR A 49 -27.57 19.33 1.56
N ARG A 50 -28.23 19.57 0.40
CA ARG A 50 -27.74 19.09 -0.90
C ARG A 50 -26.38 19.68 -1.24
N SER A 51 -26.18 20.97 -0.97
CA SER A 51 -24.88 21.63 -1.20
C SER A 51 -23.79 21.06 -0.32
N SER A 52 -24.05 20.94 0.99
CA SER A 52 -23.13 20.39 1.99
C SER A 52 -22.73 18.96 1.65
N ALA A 53 -23.70 18.11 1.30
CA ALA A 53 -23.42 16.74 0.87
C ALA A 53 -22.63 16.71 -0.45
N GLY A 54 -22.98 17.55 -1.42
CA GLY A 54 -22.28 17.63 -2.70
C GLY A 54 -20.82 18.03 -2.55
N VAL A 55 -20.52 19.05 -1.73
CA VAL A 55 -19.16 19.51 -1.50
C VAL A 55 -18.36 18.50 -0.67
N TYR A 56 -19.01 17.82 0.27
CA TYR A 56 -18.40 16.74 1.05
C TYR A 56 -17.90 15.61 0.15
N TYR A 57 -18.75 15.08 -0.74
CA TYR A 57 -18.34 14.03 -1.67
C TYR A 57 -17.32 14.51 -2.71
N ALA A 58 -17.39 15.79 -3.10
CA ALA A 58 -16.36 16.38 -3.95
C ALA A 58 -14.99 16.35 -3.25
N ALA A 59 -14.90 16.78 -1.98
CA ALA A 59 -13.66 16.77 -1.23
C ALA A 59 -13.15 15.34 -0.96
N LEU A 60 -14.07 14.41 -0.64
CA LEU A 60 -13.77 12.99 -0.49
C LEU A 60 -13.16 12.38 -1.76
N SER A 61 -13.65 12.78 -2.95
CA SER A 61 -13.08 12.30 -4.22
C SER A 61 -11.61 12.70 -4.40
N GLY A 62 -11.19 13.86 -3.86
CA GLY A 62 -9.79 14.28 -3.85
C GLY A 62 -8.94 13.40 -2.94
N LEU A 63 -9.42 13.11 -1.71
CA LEU A 63 -8.74 12.20 -0.78
C LEU A 63 -8.52 10.82 -1.42
N GLU A 64 -9.56 10.26 -2.03
CA GLU A 64 -9.51 8.93 -2.65
C GLU A 64 -8.63 8.89 -3.91
N GLU A 65 -8.60 9.97 -4.71
CA GLU A 65 -7.66 10.06 -5.81
C GLU A 65 -6.21 10.02 -5.32
N ALA A 66 -5.86 10.87 -4.35
CA ALA A 66 -4.49 10.92 -3.82
C ALA A 66 -4.10 9.59 -3.17
N ARG A 67 -4.95 9.04 -2.29
CA ARG A 67 -4.73 7.75 -1.63
C ARG A 67 -4.57 6.61 -2.64
N GLY A 68 -5.40 6.57 -3.67
CA GLY A 68 -5.31 5.58 -4.73
C GLY A 68 -4.03 5.69 -5.56
N ARG A 69 -3.50 6.90 -5.76
CA ARG A 69 -2.27 7.16 -6.53
C ARG A 69 -0.99 7.02 -5.73
N LEU A 70 -1.06 6.93 -4.40
CA LEU A 70 0.08 6.52 -3.58
C LEU A 70 0.47 5.04 -3.80
N LEU A 71 -0.46 4.22 -4.30
CA LEU A 71 -0.19 2.83 -4.64
C LEU A 71 0.53 2.72 -5.98
N ALA A 72 1.70 2.09 -6.01
CA ALA A 72 2.51 1.95 -7.22
C ALA A 72 1.82 1.11 -8.33
N ARG A 73 0.94 0.15 -7.97
CA ARG A 73 0.07 -0.57 -8.92
C ARG A 73 -0.94 0.31 -9.67
N ASN A 74 -1.22 1.52 -9.20
CA ASN A 74 -2.12 2.43 -9.90
C ASN A 74 -1.48 2.88 -11.23
N PRO A 75 -2.18 2.79 -12.38
CA PRO A 75 -1.64 3.28 -13.65
C PRO A 75 -1.23 4.76 -13.63
N ASN A 76 -1.89 5.55 -12.78
CA ASN A 76 -1.62 6.96 -12.54
C ASN A 76 -0.91 7.23 -11.20
N ALA A 77 -0.20 6.23 -10.66
CA ALA A 77 0.56 6.36 -9.43
C ALA A 77 1.51 7.57 -9.48
N PHE A 78 1.81 8.12 -8.31
CA PHE A 78 2.83 9.15 -8.14
C PHE A 78 4.21 8.52 -8.33
N LYS A 79 4.64 8.43 -9.59
CA LYS A 79 5.96 7.91 -9.95
C LYS A 79 6.96 9.07 -9.98
N ILE A 80 8.21 8.77 -9.65
CA ILE A 80 9.36 9.70 -9.77
C ILE A 80 9.48 10.29 -11.19
N THR A 81 8.87 9.65 -12.20
CA THR A 81 8.97 10.05 -13.61
C THR A 81 7.74 10.79 -14.16
N ASN A 82 6.62 10.91 -13.42
CA ASN A 82 5.41 11.56 -13.94
C ASN A 82 4.41 12.04 -12.84
N PRO A 83 4.37 13.34 -12.48
CA PRO A 83 5.34 14.36 -12.87
C PRO A 83 6.70 14.05 -12.26
N THR A 84 7.77 14.38 -12.97
CA THR A 84 9.13 14.06 -12.51
C THR A 84 9.41 14.70 -11.16
N GLY A 85 9.82 13.89 -10.18
CA GLY A 85 10.17 14.37 -8.84
C GLY A 85 8.99 14.89 -8.01
N PHE A 86 7.75 14.49 -8.28
CA PHE A 86 6.61 14.89 -7.45
C PHE A 86 6.74 14.37 -6.02
N LEU A 87 6.81 13.06 -5.80
CA LEU A 87 7.17 12.48 -4.49
C LEU A 87 8.62 12.00 -4.51
N PRO A 88 9.30 11.94 -3.35
CA PRO A 88 10.62 11.34 -3.28
C PRO A 88 10.56 9.84 -3.60
N ALA A 89 11.73 9.27 -3.86
CA ALA A 89 11.84 7.87 -4.23
C ALA A 89 11.29 6.95 -3.11
N PRO A 90 10.58 5.86 -3.46
CA PRO A 90 10.07 4.88 -2.49
C PRO A 90 11.07 4.52 -1.39
N GLY A 91 10.58 4.46 -0.15
CA GLY A 91 11.41 4.20 1.04
C GLY A 91 12.12 5.44 1.61
N THR A 92 11.98 6.62 0.99
CA THR A 92 12.43 7.90 1.55
C THR A 92 11.28 8.54 2.33
N PRO A 93 11.41 8.75 3.66
CA PRO A 93 10.39 9.44 4.44
C PRO A 93 10.20 10.89 3.98
N LEU A 94 8.97 11.39 3.99
CA LEU A 94 8.67 12.82 3.83
C LEU A 94 9.16 13.59 5.06
N ASN A 95 9.75 14.77 4.87
CA ASN A 95 10.16 15.61 5.98
C ASN A 95 8.95 16.40 6.53
N ILE A 96 9.03 16.79 7.81
CA ILE A 96 8.08 17.76 8.36
C ILE A 96 8.24 19.10 7.65
N GLY A 97 7.12 19.71 7.29
CA GLY A 97 7.07 20.99 6.58
C GLY A 97 7.08 20.87 5.06
N ASP A 98 7.35 19.70 4.49
CA ASP A 98 7.16 19.46 3.06
C ASP A 98 5.67 19.30 2.75
N ALA A 99 5.21 19.90 1.64
CA ALA A 99 3.83 19.78 1.16
C ALA A 99 3.80 19.45 -0.34
N TYR A 100 3.04 18.43 -0.71
CA TYR A 100 2.92 17.94 -2.08
C TYR A 100 1.46 18.02 -2.51
N TYR A 101 1.17 18.71 -3.62
CA TYR A 101 -0.21 18.99 -4.00
C TYR A 101 -0.67 18.25 -5.26
N VAL A 102 -1.81 17.56 -5.18
CA VAL A 102 -2.61 17.24 -6.36
C VAL A 102 -3.52 18.42 -6.65
N ILE A 103 -3.42 19.02 -7.83
CA ILE A 103 -4.24 20.17 -8.22
C ILE A 103 -5.23 19.78 -9.31
N ASN A 104 -6.44 20.34 -9.25
CA ASN A 104 -7.52 20.11 -10.20
C ASN A 104 -8.07 21.44 -10.75
N PRO A 105 -7.27 22.15 -11.57
CA PRO A 105 -7.73 23.37 -12.23
C PRO A 105 -8.71 23.05 -13.37
N VAL A 106 -9.75 23.86 -13.53
CA VAL A 106 -10.50 23.93 -14.81
C VAL A 106 -9.75 24.80 -15.83
N PRO A 107 -10.07 24.72 -17.13
CA PRO A 107 -9.39 25.56 -18.14
C PRO A 107 -9.45 27.06 -17.81
N GLY A 108 -8.28 27.69 -17.70
CA GLY A 108 -8.15 29.12 -17.36
C GLY A 108 -8.19 29.44 -15.86
N GLU A 109 -8.33 28.43 -14.99
CA GLU A 109 -8.29 28.59 -13.54
C GLU A 109 -6.86 28.35 -12.99
N THR A 110 -6.43 29.22 -12.09
CA THR A 110 -5.17 29.03 -11.34
C THR A 110 -5.49 28.37 -9.99
N VAL A 111 -4.94 27.17 -9.77
CA VAL A 111 -4.97 26.50 -8.47
C VAL A 111 -3.55 26.40 -7.94
N ALA A 112 -3.19 27.31 -7.04
CA ALA A 112 -1.89 27.36 -6.38
C ALA A 112 -2.11 27.48 -4.87
N PRO A 113 -2.28 26.35 -4.15
CA PRO A 113 -2.60 26.36 -2.71
C PRO A 113 -1.47 26.94 -1.86
N TRP A 114 -0.22 26.82 -2.34
CA TRP A 114 0.96 27.34 -1.67
C TRP A 114 1.17 28.85 -1.79
N ASP A 115 0.42 29.52 -2.67
CA ASP A 115 0.48 30.97 -2.81
C ASP A 115 -0.56 31.63 -1.88
N VAL A 116 -0.27 31.70 -0.58
CA VAL A 116 -1.20 32.27 0.42
C VAL A 116 -1.35 33.80 0.37
N GLY A 117 -0.83 34.46 -0.68
CA GLY A 117 -1.02 35.88 -0.96
C GLY A 117 -2.40 36.22 -1.54
N THR A 118 -2.58 37.47 -1.98
CA THR A 118 -3.87 37.95 -2.54
C THR A 118 -4.17 37.47 -3.98
N SER A 119 -3.30 36.66 -4.58
CA SER A 119 -3.36 36.23 -5.98
C SER A 119 -4.02 34.86 -6.22
N THR A 120 -4.21 34.01 -5.20
CA THR A 120 -4.84 32.69 -5.36
C THR A 120 -6.30 32.66 -4.89
N THR A 121 -7.15 31.86 -5.55
CA THR A 121 -8.55 31.68 -5.15
C THR A 121 -8.73 30.55 -4.13
N TYR A 122 -7.74 29.67 -3.97
CA TYR A 122 -7.85 28.44 -3.16
C TYR A 122 -6.60 28.21 -2.30
N PRO A 123 -6.25 29.11 -1.37
CA PRO A 123 -5.07 28.95 -0.53
C PRO A 123 -5.21 27.77 0.45
N ASP A 124 -4.10 27.13 0.80
CA ASP A 124 -4.04 26.17 1.91
C ASP A 124 -3.69 26.92 3.21
N LEU A 125 -4.73 27.39 3.89
CA LEU A 125 -4.61 28.09 5.17
C LEU A 125 -4.44 27.11 6.35
N GLU A 126 -4.88 25.86 6.18
CA GLU A 126 -4.85 24.85 7.24
C GLU A 126 -3.43 24.40 7.55
N PHE A 127 -2.55 24.35 6.54
CA PHE A 127 -1.14 24.04 6.76
C PHE A 127 -0.48 24.92 7.82
N GLY A 128 -0.77 26.23 7.80
CA GLY A 128 -0.26 27.15 8.82
C GLY A 128 -0.85 26.90 10.21
N VAL A 129 -2.10 26.42 10.30
CA VAL A 129 -2.74 26.06 11.57
C VAL A 129 -2.06 24.83 12.19
N GLU A 130 -1.81 23.81 11.37
CA GLU A 130 -1.25 22.53 11.82
C GLU A 130 0.26 22.62 12.11
N PHE A 131 1.02 23.35 11.27
CA PHE A 131 2.48 23.32 11.30
C PHE A 131 3.13 24.59 11.86
N ALA A 132 2.38 25.64 12.22
CA ALA A 132 2.96 26.86 12.81
C ALA A 132 3.75 26.58 14.09
N SER A 133 3.24 25.68 14.93
CA SER A 133 3.93 25.21 16.13
C SER A 133 5.30 24.61 15.79
N SER A 134 5.42 23.95 14.63
CA SER A 134 6.65 23.34 14.10
C SER A 134 7.53 24.33 13.35
N GLY A 135 7.17 25.62 13.30
CA GLY A 135 7.95 26.68 12.63
C GLY A 135 7.55 26.95 11.18
N TYR A 136 6.45 26.35 10.70
CA TYR A 136 5.99 26.53 9.33
C TYR A 136 4.63 27.23 9.30
N SER A 137 4.62 28.53 9.00
CA SER A 137 3.39 29.34 8.98
C SER A 137 2.60 29.25 7.67
N GLN A 138 3.20 28.68 6.63
CA GLN A 138 2.62 28.51 5.30
C GLN A 138 3.35 27.36 4.58
N PRO A 139 2.71 26.71 3.60
CA PRO A 139 3.36 25.67 2.80
C PRO A 139 4.55 26.25 1.99
N PRO A 140 5.54 25.42 1.62
CA PRO A 140 6.65 25.84 0.77
C PRO A 140 6.16 26.49 -0.53
N ASN A 141 6.71 27.65 -0.91
CA ASN A 141 6.33 28.34 -2.15
C ASN A 141 7.55 28.45 -3.08
N SER A 142 7.56 27.81 -4.26
CA SER A 142 6.53 26.90 -4.80
C SER A 142 6.58 25.50 -4.16
N SER A 143 5.44 24.86 -3.97
CA SER A 143 5.36 23.44 -3.61
C SER A 143 5.32 22.55 -4.85
N PRO A 144 5.89 21.33 -4.81
CA PRO A 144 5.70 20.34 -5.87
C PRO A 144 4.22 20.04 -6.10
N SER A 145 3.82 19.90 -7.37
CA SER A 145 2.44 19.60 -7.72
C SER A 145 2.28 18.59 -8.86
N ALA A 146 1.18 17.86 -8.83
CA ALA A 146 0.72 16.96 -9.86
C ALA A 146 -0.72 17.30 -10.26
N ASN A 147 -1.02 17.26 -11.55
CA ASN A 147 -2.41 17.40 -11.99
C ASN A 147 -3.27 16.20 -11.58
N SER A 148 -4.55 16.46 -11.32
CA SER A 148 -5.58 15.41 -11.19
C SER A 148 -5.55 14.50 -12.42
N VAL A 149 -5.91 13.24 -12.23
CA VAL A 149 -6.18 12.31 -13.34
C VAL A 149 -7.23 12.87 -14.29
N TRP A 150 -8.19 13.64 -13.78
CA TRP A 150 -9.23 14.26 -14.60
C TRP A 150 -8.68 15.29 -15.59
N ASN A 151 -7.58 15.96 -15.26
CA ASN A 151 -6.94 16.92 -16.16
C ASN A 151 -6.08 16.26 -17.24
N ARG A 152 -5.98 14.92 -17.25
CA ARG A 152 -5.17 14.16 -18.21
C ARG A 152 -6.06 13.58 -19.32
N SER A 153 -5.47 13.40 -20.49
CA SER A 153 -6.13 12.69 -21.60
C SER A 153 -6.31 11.20 -21.24
N PRO A 154 -7.43 10.56 -21.62
CA PRO A 154 -8.55 11.11 -22.40
C PRO A 154 -9.63 11.81 -21.55
N LEU A 155 -9.55 11.76 -20.22
CA LEU A 155 -10.60 12.24 -19.31
C LEU A 155 -10.91 13.72 -19.48
N ASN A 156 -9.88 14.54 -19.67
CA ASN A 156 -10.03 16.00 -19.85
C ASN A 156 -10.77 16.42 -21.13
N SER A 157 -11.06 15.47 -22.04
CA SER A 157 -11.80 15.71 -23.27
C SER A 157 -13.26 15.24 -23.22
N LEU A 158 -13.66 14.57 -22.13
CA LEU A 158 -15.01 14.07 -21.97
C LEU A 158 -15.98 15.21 -21.67
N ASN A 159 -17.17 15.19 -22.29
CA ASN A 159 -18.25 16.14 -22.02
C ASN A 159 -19.06 15.75 -20.77
N VAL A 160 -18.38 15.32 -19.71
CA VAL A 160 -18.96 14.95 -18.42
C VAL A 160 -18.29 15.84 -17.36
N PRO A 161 -19.02 16.38 -16.38
CA PRO A 161 -18.39 17.13 -15.29
C PRO A 161 -17.44 16.23 -14.49
N GLY A 162 -16.22 16.73 -14.25
CA GLY A 162 -15.22 16.07 -13.41
C GLY A 162 -15.46 16.24 -11.91
N PRO A 163 -14.57 15.67 -11.07
CA PRO A 163 -14.58 15.94 -9.65
C PRO A 163 -14.39 17.44 -9.37
N LEU A 164 -15.01 17.93 -8.29
CA LEU A 164 -15.06 19.36 -7.94
C LEU A 164 -14.13 19.75 -6.79
N TYR A 165 -13.25 18.84 -6.34
CA TYR A 165 -12.15 19.24 -5.46
C TYR A 165 -11.19 20.17 -6.21
N LYS A 166 -10.51 21.06 -5.48
CA LYS A 166 -9.54 22.01 -6.05
C LYS A 166 -8.13 21.53 -5.85
N TRP A 167 -7.80 21.08 -4.65
CA TRP A 167 -6.50 20.52 -4.36
C TRP A 167 -6.57 19.43 -3.30
N VAL A 168 -5.50 18.65 -3.26
CA VAL A 168 -5.22 17.65 -2.22
C VAL A 168 -3.76 17.81 -1.80
N ARG A 169 -3.49 18.02 -0.52
CA ARG A 169 -2.15 18.04 0.07
C ARG A 169 -1.79 16.65 0.57
N ILE A 170 -0.52 16.26 0.39
CA ILE A 170 0.11 15.10 1.00
C ILE A 170 1.33 15.61 1.78
N ASN A 171 1.45 15.23 3.05
CA ASN A 171 2.56 15.66 3.92
C ASN A 171 2.84 14.65 5.05
N ALA A 172 4.01 14.77 5.67
CA ALA A 172 4.32 14.08 6.91
C ALA A 172 3.64 14.76 8.11
N VAL A 173 3.43 13.98 9.17
CA VAL A 173 2.89 14.46 10.45
C VAL A 173 3.88 14.20 11.58
N SER A 174 3.83 15.05 12.60
CA SER A 174 4.60 14.96 13.83
C SER A 174 3.68 15.01 15.05
N GLU A 175 4.21 14.75 16.24
CA GLU A 175 3.48 14.98 17.50
C GLU A 175 2.96 16.40 17.57
N LYS A 176 3.80 17.36 17.18
CA LYS A 176 3.51 18.78 17.27
C LYS A 176 2.45 19.23 16.26
N SER A 177 2.40 18.61 15.07
CA SER A 177 1.38 18.93 14.07
C SER A 177 0.01 18.34 14.41
N LEU A 178 -0.02 17.16 15.03
CA LEU A 178 -1.25 16.51 15.48
C LEU A 178 -1.66 16.89 16.91
N ASN A 179 -0.81 17.63 17.63
CA ASN A 179 -0.93 17.91 19.06
C ASN A 179 -1.20 16.62 19.88
N LEU A 180 -0.42 15.58 19.59
CA LEU A 180 -0.53 14.25 20.18
C LEU A 180 0.84 13.80 20.72
N ASP A 181 0.91 13.53 22.02
CA ASP A 181 2.07 12.92 22.66
C ASP A 181 2.10 11.41 22.35
N VAL A 182 3.16 10.94 21.65
CA VAL A 182 3.32 9.52 21.30
C VAL A 182 4.48 8.86 22.04
N ASP A 183 5.48 9.63 22.49
CA ASP A 183 6.63 9.12 23.23
C ASP A 183 6.43 9.09 24.76
N HIS A 184 5.27 9.55 25.23
CA HIS A 184 4.81 9.52 26.62
C HIS A 184 5.68 10.37 27.56
N ASP A 185 6.29 11.45 27.04
CA ASP A 185 6.99 12.45 27.85
C ASP A 185 6.05 13.50 28.49
N ASN A 186 4.74 13.40 28.21
CA ASN A 186 3.65 14.34 28.57
C ASN A 186 3.66 15.66 27.79
N LEU A 187 4.36 15.75 26.66
CA LEU A 187 4.49 16.94 25.84
C LEU A 187 4.41 16.59 24.34
N ALA A 188 3.40 17.09 23.62
CA ALA A 188 3.35 16.98 22.16
C ALA A 188 4.35 17.94 21.48
N ASN A 189 5.65 17.68 21.58
CA ASN A 189 6.70 18.64 21.24
C ASN A 189 7.58 18.19 20.06
N SER A 190 7.56 16.91 19.69
CA SER A 190 8.48 16.35 18.71
C SER A 190 8.14 16.80 17.30
N THR A 191 9.17 17.17 16.54
CA THR A 191 9.09 17.43 15.09
C THR A 191 9.63 16.25 14.28
N THR A 192 9.76 15.08 14.90
CA THR A 192 10.11 13.85 14.18
C THR A 192 8.88 13.33 13.44
N PRO A 193 9.01 12.87 12.18
CA PRO A 193 7.90 12.21 11.50
C PRO A 193 7.35 11.03 12.29
N LEU A 194 6.02 10.88 12.29
CA LEU A 194 5.36 9.76 12.94
C LEU A 194 5.30 8.53 12.04
N TYR A 195 5.42 7.38 12.69
CA TYR A 195 5.33 6.04 12.11
C TYR A 195 4.24 5.26 12.84
N TYR A 196 3.66 4.27 12.17
CA TYR A 196 2.60 3.44 12.75
C TYR A 196 3.12 2.06 13.10
N ASP A 197 3.07 1.72 14.38
CA ASP A 197 3.30 0.37 14.88
C ASP A 197 2.02 -0.45 14.70
N GLY A 198 1.98 -1.27 13.66
CA GLY A 198 0.84 -2.14 13.36
C GLY A 198 0.65 -3.26 14.39
N THR A 199 1.68 -3.63 15.15
CA THR A 199 1.61 -4.70 16.16
C THR A 199 0.92 -4.18 17.42
N LEU A 200 1.30 -2.99 17.86
CA LEU A 200 0.74 -2.34 19.05
C LEU A 200 -0.42 -1.39 18.72
N SER A 201 -0.75 -1.23 17.44
CA SER A 201 -1.83 -0.35 16.93
C SER A 201 -1.71 1.09 17.43
N ARG A 202 -0.50 1.66 17.43
CA ARG A 202 -0.20 3.01 17.96
C ARG A 202 0.79 3.78 17.10
N PHE A 203 0.84 5.09 17.29
CA PHE A 203 1.89 5.93 16.69
C PHE A 203 3.22 5.79 17.43
N SER A 204 4.31 6.05 16.72
CA SER A 204 5.67 6.07 17.24
C SER A 204 6.50 7.14 16.53
N ASN A 205 7.45 7.74 17.24
CA ASN A 205 8.47 8.64 16.70
C ASN A 205 9.71 7.88 16.14
N SER A 206 9.66 6.55 16.06
CA SER A 206 10.75 5.71 15.55
C SER A 206 10.45 5.14 14.16
N SER A 207 11.36 5.38 13.21
CA SER A 207 11.26 4.79 11.85
C SER A 207 11.38 3.27 11.81
N LEU A 208 11.84 2.66 12.90
CA LEU A 208 11.93 1.21 13.05
C LEU A 208 10.60 0.58 13.49
N ALA A 209 9.65 1.38 13.99
CA ALA A 209 8.36 0.89 14.49
C ALA A 209 7.44 0.43 13.36
N GLY A 210 7.58 1.00 12.17
CA GLY A 210 6.75 0.67 11.03
C GLY A 210 6.80 1.74 9.95
N PRO A 211 5.86 1.72 9.00
CA PRO A 211 5.79 2.70 7.94
C PRO A 211 5.39 4.10 8.42
N GLN A 212 5.83 5.12 7.67
CA GLN A 212 5.50 6.51 7.94
C GLN A 212 4.00 6.77 7.78
N VAL A 213 3.45 7.56 8.70
CA VAL A 213 2.08 8.07 8.63
C VAL A 213 2.08 9.32 7.75
N LEU A 214 1.18 9.35 6.78
CA LEU A 214 0.97 10.48 5.90
C LEU A 214 -0.38 11.12 6.20
N GLU A 215 -0.44 12.43 6.08
CA GLU A 215 -1.69 13.18 6.08
C GLU A 215 -2.06 13.55 4.65
N ILE A 216 -3.34 13.35 4.33
CA ILE A 216 -3.93 13.72 3.06
C ILE A 216 -5.08 14.66 3.36
N THR A 217 -5.00 15.91 2.88
CA THR A 217 -6.00 16.95 3.12
C THR A 217 -6.57 17.43 1.79
N SER A 218 -7.89 17.46 1.61
CA SER A 218 -8.52 17.89 0.36
C SER A 218 -9.52 19.02 0.57
N LEU A 219 -9.40 20.06 -0.25
CA LEU A 219 -10.37 21.15 -0.35
C LEU A 219 -11.24 20.94 -1.59
N ALA A 220 -12.56 21.07 -1.43
CA ALA A 220 -13.49 21.23 -2.54
C ALA A 220 -14.31 22.50 -2.44
N THR A 221 -14.60 23.07 -3.61
CA THR A 221 -15.41 24.28 -3.75
C THR A 221 -16.40 24.08 -4.90
N LEU A 222 -17.69 24.07 -4.57
CA LEU A 222 -18.76 23.99 -5.55
C LEU A 222 -19.00 25.34 -6.24
N PRO A 223 -19.62 25.37 -7.44
CA PRO A 223 -19.95 26.61 -8.15
C PRO A 223 -20.85 27.58 -7.38
N ASN A 224 -21.61 27.09 -6.39
CA ASN A 224 -22.44 27.91 -5.51
C ASN A 224 -21.66 28.51 -4.33
N GLY A 225 -20.34 28.33 -4.28
CA GLY A 225 -19.44 28.85 -3.24
C GLY A 225 -19.36 27.98 -1.98
N SER A 226 -20.10 26.88 -1.89
CA SER A 226 -19.95 25.97 -0.74
C SER A 226 -18.58 25.29 -0.75
N GLN A 227 -17.92 25.27 0.40
CA GLN A 227 -16.58 24.72 0.58
C GLN A 227 -16.54 23.67 1.68
N LYS A 228 -15.68 22.67 1.54
CA LYS A 228 -15.31 21.75 2.62
C LYS A 228 -13.85 21.33 2.50
N LEU A 229 -13.24 21.18 3.66
CA LEU A 229 -11.91 20.64 3.86
C LEU A 229 -12.02 19.35 4.66
N VAL A 230 -11.43 18.27 4.15
CA VAL A 230 -11.45 16.94 4.77
C VAL A 230 -10.05 16.36 4.81
N GLN A 231 -9.79 15.50 5.80
CA GLN A 231 -8.45 15.01 6.09
C GLN A 231 -8.45 13.53 6.44
N TYR A 232 -7.45 12.80 5.94
CA TYR A 232 -7.10 11.46 6.37
C TYR A 232 -5.71 11.45 6.98
N LEU A 233 -5.54 10.67 8.04
CA LEU A 233 -4.25 10.05 8.33
C LEU A 233 -4.24 8.67 7.69
N VAL A 234 -3.25 8.40 6.85
CA VAL A 234 -3.10 7.12 6.16
C VAL A 234 -1.74 6.49 6.44
N VAL A 235 -1.70 5.18 6.34
CA VAL A 235 -0.48 4.39 6.43
C VAL A 235 -0.49 3.31 5.34
N PRO A 236 0.65 2.99 4.70
CA PRO A 236 0.70 1.80 3.87
C PRO A 236 0.47 0.56 4.72
N PHE A 237 -0.43 -0.30 4.27
CA PHE A 237 -0.80 -1.56 4.87
C PHE A 237 -0.12 -2.68 4.08
N PRO A 238 0.91 -3.34 4.65
CA PRO A 238 1.69 -4.34 3.92
C PRO A 238 0.89 -5.64 3.72
N VAL A 239 1.24 -6.41 2.69
CA VAL A 239 0.80 -7.81 2.61
C VAL A 239 1.50 -8.57 3.74
N ALA A 240 0.74 -9.33 4.52
CA ALA A 240 1.30 -10.17 5.57
C ALA A 240 2.06 -11.36 4.96
N LEU A 241 3.38 -11.22 4.81
CA LEU A 241 4.26 -12.31 4.42
C LEU A 241 4.55 -13.24 5.62
N PRO A 242 4.79 -14.54 5.41
CA PRO A 242 5.29 -15.41 6.47
C PRO A 242 6.65 -14.93 6.98
N PRO A 243 7.00 -15.19 8.25
CA PRO A 243 8.33 -14.86 8.76
C PRO A 243 9.39 -15.67 8.01
N PHE A 244 10.42 -14.99 7.51
CA PHE A 244 11.56 -15.62 6.86
C PHE A 244 12.58 -16.03 7.91
N LEU A 245 12.52 -17.28 8.36
CA LEU A 245 13.40 -17.83 9.39
C LEU A 245 14.62 -18.56 8.84
N GLY A 246 14.90 -18.41 7.54
CA GLY A 246 16.08 -18.95 6.89
C GLY A 246 16.40 -18.20 5.60
N ALA A 247 17.65 -18.29 5.14
CA ALA A 247 18.07 -17.66 3.89
C ALA A 247 17.37 -18.29 2.67
N LEU A 248 17.31 -19.63 2.67
CA LEU A 248 16.51 -20.45 1.76
C LEU A 248 15.52 -21.26 2.58
N THR A 249 14.24 -21.26 2.20
CA THR A 249 13.20 -22.09 2.80
C THR A 249 12.55 -22.95 1.71
N LEU A 250 12.47 -24.26 1.95
CA LEU A 250 11.91 -25.24 1.02
C LEU A 250 10.73 -25.96 1.65
N SER A 251 9.59 -26.01 0.95
CA SER A 251 8.44 -26.77 1.42
C SER A 251 8.54 -28.27 1.14
N GLY A 252 7.96 -29.08 2.00
CA GLY A 252 7.65 -30.48 1.72
C GLY A 252 6.65 -31.07 2.69
N SER A 253 6.40 -32.36 2.55
CA SER A 253 5.62 -33.15 3.50
C SER A 253 6.13 -34.60 3.53
N PRO A 254 5.74 -35.41 4.53
CA PRO A 254 6.16 -36.81 4.60
C PRO A 254 5.87 -37.57 3.30
N GLY A 255 6.93 -38.09 2.67
CA GLY A 255 6.84 -38.80 1.39
C GLY A 255 7.01 -37.92 0.15
N ALA A 256 7.12 -36.60 0.34
CA ALA A 256 7.44 -35.60 -0.68
C ALA A 256 8.44 -34.59 -0.08
N ASP A 257 9.60 -35.09 0.32
CA ASP A 257 10.67 -34.30 0.94
C ASP A 257 11.25 -33.30 -0.05
N PRO A 258 11.60 -32.07 0.37
CA PRO A 258 12.18 -31.07 -0.53
C PRO A 258 13.55 -31.52 -1.05
N VAL A 259 13.88 -31.07 -2.26
CA VAL A 259 15.15 -31.37 -2.92
C VAL A 259 15.98 -30.12 -3.10
N PHE A 260 17.24 -30.19 -2.68
CA PHE A 260 18.24 -29.16 -2.89
C PHE A 260 19.49 -29.77 -3.51
N HIS A 261 19.91 -29.34 -4.70
CA HIS A 261 21.20 -29.73 -5.29
C HIS A 261 22.09 -28.51 -5.41
N ALA A 262 23.16 -28.50 -4.60
CA ALA A 262 24.19 -27.47 -4.63
C ALA A 262 25.09 -27.60 -5.88
N PRO A 263 25.62 -26.49 -6.42
CA PRO A 263 26.48 -26.52 -7.60
C PRO A 263 27.87 -27.08 -7.30
N ALA A 264 28.08 -28.36 -7.62
CA ALA A 264 29.19 -29.18 -7.15
C ALA A 264 30.63 -28.80 -7.57
N ASN A 265 30.81 -27.81 -8.44
CA ASN A 265 32.11 -27.34 -8.89
C ASN A 265 32.33 -25.86 -8.57
N ASN A 266 31.46 -25.27 -7.74
CA ASN A 266 31.57 -23.87 -7.34
C ASN A 266 31.94 -23.73 -5.86
N ASN A 267 33.22 -23.48 -5.59
CA ASN A 267 33.71 -23.35 -4.21
C ASN A 267 33.22 -22.06 -3.50
N GLY A 268 32.76 -21.08 -4.27
CA GLY A 268 32.29 -19.78 -3.78
C GLY A 268 30.80 -19.77 -3.42
N TYR A 269 30.02 -20.73 -3.92
CA TYR A 269 28.59 -20.81 -3.62
C TYR A 269 28.36 -21.04 -2.12
N ALA A 270 27.49 -20.24 -1.54
CA ALA A 270 27.12 -20.31 -0.13
C ALA A 270 25.64 -20.03 0.07
N VAL A 271 25.06 -20.64 1.10
CA VAL A 271 23.77 -20.21 1.65
C VAL A 271 24.03 -19.79 3.08
N LYS A 272 23.80 -18.51 3.39
CA LYS A 272 24.16 -17.92 4.68
C LYS A 272 22.95 -17.33 5.36
N GLY A 273 22.58 -17.89 6.51
CA GLY A 273 21.56 -17.39 7.43
C GLY A 273 22.08 -16.33 8.41
N ASP A 274 23.37 -16.00 8.38
CA ASP A 274 23.91 -14.86 9.13
C ASP A 274 23.14 -13.60 8.73
N GLY A 275 22.61 -12.84 9.70
CA GLY A 275 21.86 -11.62 9.42
C GLY A 275 22.77 -10.50 8.91
N TRP A 276 22.42 -9.87 7.78
CA TRP A 276 23.19 -8.77 7.18
C TRP A 276 22.31 -7.52 6.92
N ASP A 277 22.91 -6.34 7.08
CA ASP A 277 22.28 -5.05 6.75
C ASP A 277 22.32 -4.76 5.24
N CYS A 278 21.73 -3.64 4.82
CA CYS A 278 21.70 -3.23 3.42
C CYS A 278 23.07 -2.79 2.86
N ASN A 279 24.09 -2.65 3.72
CA ASN A 279 25.44 -2.23 3.34
C ASN A 279 26.43 -3.40 3.31
N GLY A 280 25.97 -4.61 3.58
CA GLY A 280 26.81 -5.80 3.59
C GLY A 280 27.58 -6.00 4.91
N ASN A 281 27.07 -5.48 6.03
CA ASN A 281 27.64 -5.74 7.36
C ASN A 281 26.77 -6.72 8.14
N PRO A 282 27.35 -7.56 9.02
CA PRO A 282 26.58 -8.39 9.93
C PRO A 282 25.62 -7.54 10.79
N ALA A 283 24.33 -7.87 10.76
CA ALA A 283 23.27 -7.18 11.49
C ALA A 283 22.08 -8.11 11.81
N GLY A 284 21.59 -8.02 13.04
CA GLY A 284 20.46 -8.83 13.52
C GLY A 284 20.85 -10.24 13.96
N PRO A 285 19.91 -11.00 14.56
CA PRO A 285 20.16 -12.38 14.94
C PRO A 285 20.33 -13.28 13.70
N PRO A 286 21.23 -14.28 13.74
CA PRO A 286 21.32 -15.27 12.67
C PRO A 286 20.04 -16.10 12.61
N VAL A 287 19.71 -16.53 11.40
CA VAL A 287 18.66 -17.51 11.09
C VAL A 287 19.31 -18.75 10.46
N SER A 288 18.54 -19.78 10.12
CA SER A 288 19.11 -20.96 9.46
C SER A 288 19.59 -20.66 8.04
N ALA A 289 20.64 -21.35 7.57
CA ALA A 289 21.00 -21.27 6.15
C ALA A 289 19.88 -21.81 5.26
N ILE A 290 19.48 -23.06 5.50
CA ILE A 290 18.35 -23.70 4.80
C ILE A 290 17.33 -24.17 5.82
N ASN A 291 16.07 -23.78 5.62
CA ASN A 291 14.93 -24.26 6.38
C ASN A 291 14.08 -25.22 5.56
N ILE A 292 13.59 -26.26 6.23
CA ILE A 292 12.54 -27.12 5.72
C ILE A 292 11.22 -26.72 6.37
N TYR A 293 10.24 -26.47 5.53
CA TYR A 293 8.91 -25.97 5.86
C TYR A 293 7.87 -27.05 5.56
N GLY A 294 7.01 -27.40 6.52
CA GLY A 294 5.96 -28.39 6.27
C GLY A 294 5.47 -29.10 7.52
N ASP A 295 4.41 -29.90 7.37
CA ASP A 295 3.87 -30.73 8.45
C ASP A 295 4.60 -32.07 8.52
N TYR A 296 5.66 -32.14 9.31
CA TYR A 296 6.40 -33.38 9.57
C TYR A 296 6.07 -33.92 10.97
N PRO A 297 5.17 -34.91 11.10
CA PRO A 297 4.84 -35.51 12.38
C PRO A 297 6.01 -36.35 12.92
N GLY A 298 6.32 -36.18 14.21
CA GLY A 298 7.33 -36.98 14.91
C GLY A 298 8.75 -36.75 14.39
N SER A 299 9.48 -37.83 14.11
CA SER A 299 10.87 -37.77 13.61
C SER A 299 10.98 -37.73 12.08
N SER A 300 9.87 -37.57 11.35
CA SER A 300 9.85 -37.63 9.88
C SER A 300 10.62 -36.47 9.23
N SER A 301 10.75 -35.33 9.92
CA SER A 301 11.57 -34.21 9.44
C SER A 301 13.05 -34.55 9.28
N GLY A 302 13.54 -35.57 9.99
CA GLY A 302 14.92 -36.02 9.89
C GLY A 302 15.28 -36.58 8.52
N SER A 303 14.37 -37.23 7.79
CA SER A 303 14.65 -37.68 6.42
C SER A 303 14.80 -36.50 5.47
N ALA A 304 13.91 -35.52 5.58
CA ALA A 304 13.94 -34.30 4.79
C ALA A 304 15.23 -33.50 5.03
N VAL A 305 15.60 -33.28 6.30
CA VAL A 305 16.87 -32.62 6.66
C VAL A 305 18.06 -33.37 6.07
N ASN A 306 18.10 -34.69 6.24
CA ASN A 306 19.19 -35.50 5.70
C ASN A 306 19.24 -35.51 4.17
N GLY A 307 18.09 -35.43 3.49
CA GLY A 307 17.98 -35.35 2.03
C GLY A 307 18.60 -34.05 1.50
N VAL A 308 18.19 -32.91 2.07
CA VAL A 308 18.76 -31.59 1.74
C VAL A 308 20.26 -31.53 2.06
N VAL A 309 20.67 -32.03 3.22
CA VAL A 309 22.11 -32.16 3.58
C VAL A 309 22.84 -33.07 2.60
N GLY A 310 22.22 -34.13 2.11
CA GLY A 310 22.78 -35.06 1.12
C GLY A 310 23.05 -34.41 -0.23
N GLY A 311 22.22 -33.45 -0.62
CA GLY A 311 22.43 -32.61 -1.81
C GLY A 311 23.52 -31.55 -1.67
N ILE A 312 23.99 -31.28 -0.44
CA ILE A 312 25.22 -30.55 -0.16
C ILE A 312 26.37 -31.55 -0.11
N ARG A 313 27.19 -31.59 -1.17
CA ARG A 313 28.27 -32.57 -1.28
C ARG A 313 29.29 -32.46 -0.11
N PRO A 314 30.02 -33.54 0.23
CA PRO A 314 30.88 -33.60 1.43
C PRO A 314 31.98 -32.52 1.52
N PRO A 315 32.65 -32.34 2.67
CA PRO A 315 33.62 -31.26 2.89
C PRO A 315 34.83 -31.24 1.94
N SER A 316 35.12 -32.35 1.24
CA SER A 316 36.19 -32.45 0.24
C SER A 316 35.76 -32.06 -1.18
N THR A 317 34.49 -31.69 -1.37
CA THR A 317 33.94 -31.23 -2.65
C THR A 317 33.58 -29.76 -2.58
N SER A 318 33.54 -29.10 -3.73
CA SER A 318 33.12 -27.70 -3.85
C SER A 318 31.61 -27.61 -4.09
N PRO A 319 30.85 -26.64 -3.55
CA PRO A 319 31.16 -25.88 -2.34
C PRO A 319 31.24 -26.81 -1.12
N PRO A 320 32.16 -26.53 -0.18
CA PRO A 320 32.24 -27.29 1.05
C PRO A 320 31.03 -27.04 1.92
N ARG A 321 30.63 -28.04 2.70
CA ARG A 321 29.55 -27.93 3.71
C ARG A 321 29.71 -26.75 4.68
N THR A 322 30.94 -26.29 4.88
CA THR A 322 31.27 -25.12 5.70
C THR A 322 30.74 -23.79 5.15
N ASN A 323 30.27 -23.75 3.89
CA ASN A 323 29.68 -22.55 3.28
C ASN A 323 28.19 -22.38 3.59
N TYR A 324 27.58 -23.33 4.30
CA TYR A 324 26.17 -23.32 4.67
C TYR A 324 26.05 -22.97 6.15
N THR A 325 26.11 -21.67 6.46
CA THR A 325 26.24 -21.15 7.84
C THR A 325 25.01 -20.39 8.27
N GLY A 326 24.68 -20.43 9.55
CA GLY A 326 23.58 -19.66 10.13
C GLY A 326 23.53 -19.84 11.64
N GLN A 327 22.34 -19.96 12.20
CA GLN A 327 22.16 -20.14 13.65
C GLN A 327 22.67 -21.51 14.15
N GLY A 328 22.68 -22.52 13.28
CA GLY A 328 23.11 -23.89 13.57
C GLY A 328 24.56 -24.19 13.17
N GLY A 329 24.96 -25.46 13.31
CA GLY A 329 26.28 -25.95 12.88
C GLY A 329 26.32 -26.25 11.38
N ALA A 330 27.40 -25.90 10.69
CA ALA A 330 27.52 -26.13 9.25
C ALA A 330 27.62 -27.64 8.87
N PRO A 331 26.88 -28.13 7.85
CA PRO A 331 25.90 -27.38 7.07
C PRO A 331 24.61 -27.16 7.88
N ASP A 332 24.20 -25.89 8.00
CA ASP A 332 23.06 -25.48 8.80
C ASP A 332 21.75 -25.72 8.04
N VAL A 333 21.11 -26.87 8.29
CA VAL A 333 19.83 -27.26 7.71
C VAL A 333 18.90 -27.63 8.85
N GLU A 334 17.84 -26.83 9.02
CA GLU A 334 16.93 -26.97 10.15
C GLU A 334 15.50 -27.19 9.69
N TYR A 335 14.72 -27.88 10.53
CA TYR A 335 13.29 -28.02 10.33
C TYR A 335 12.55 -26.94 11.11
N LEU A 336 11.69 -26.21 10.42
CA LEU A 336 10.78 -25.25 11.03
C LEU A 336 9.40 -25.86 11.21
N ASN A 337 8.99 -26.04 12.47
CA ASN A 337 7.64 -26.47 12.81
C ASN A 337 6.64 -25.32 12.65
N ALA A 338 6.26 -25.04 11.39
CA ALA A 338 5.28 -24.05 11.01
C ALA A 338 4.32 -24.62 9.96
N PHE A 339 3.04 -24.30 10.09
CA PHE A 339 1.97 -24.92 9.30
C PHE A 339 1.32 -23.89 8.36
N GLN A 340 1.51 -24.06 7.05
CA GLN A 340 0.65 -23.48 6.01
C GLN A 340 0.31 -24.55 4.98
N THR A 341 -0.94 -24.55 4.53
CA THR A 341 -1.43 -25.48 3.52
C THR A 341 -1.24 -24.92 2.10
N PRO A 342 -1.32 -25.76 1.05
CA PRO A 342 -1.37 -25.29 -0.33
C PRO A 342 -2.39 -24.17 -0.55
N SER A 343 -3.60 -24.27 0.01
CA SER A 343 -4.63 -23.24 -0.13
C SER A 343 -4.25 -21.90 0.51
N GLN A 344 -3.59 -21.90 1.67
CA GLN A 344 -3.15 -20.68 2.36
C GLN A 344 -2.03 -19.97 1.60
N LEU A 345 -1.04 -20.73 1.11
CA LEU A 345 0.05 -20.19 0.30
C LEU A 345 -0.45 -19.70 -1.07
N ASN A 346 -1.40 -20.40 -1.68
CA ASN A 346 -2.04 -19.93 -2.91
C ASN A 346 -2.85 -18.65 -2.67
N ALA A 347 -3.56 -18.52 -1.55
CA ALA A 347 -4.25 -17.28 -1.19
C ALA A 347 -3.27 -16.11 -0.95
N LEU A 348 -2.12 -16.38 -0.33
CA LEU A 348 -1.05 -15.40 -0.20
C LEU A 348 -0.52 -14.97 -1.58
N ALA A 349 -0.19 -15.92 -2.45
CA ALA A 349 0.27 -15.63 -3.81
C ALA A 349 -0.77 -14.79 -4.58
N GLN A 350 -2.07 -15.09 -4.45
CA GLN A 350 -3.14 -14.30 -5.06
C GLN A 350 -3.21 -12.87 -4.49
N THR A 351 -3.03 -12.69 -3.18
CA THR A 351 -2.96 -11.35 -2.57
C THR A 351 -1.79 -10.56 -3.16
N ILE A 352 -0.62 -11.17 -3.31
CA ILE A 352 0.57 -10.54 -3.90
C ILE A 352 0.36 -10.22 -5.38
N ILE A 353 -0.26 -11.13 -6.15
CA ILE A 353 -0.63 -10.90 -7.55
C ILE A 353 -1.53 -9.66 -7.67
N GLN A 354 -2.50 -9.50 -6.76
CA GLN A 354 -3.41 -8.35 -6.73
C GLN A 354 -2.73 -7.05 -6.26
N SER A 355 -1.62 -7.15 -5.52
CA SER A 355 -0.81 -6.00 -5.10
C SER A 355 0.43 -5.75 -5.96
N ALA A 356 0.59 -6.45 -7.09
CA ALA A 356 1.78 -6.36 -7.92
C ALA A 356 1.95 -4.97 -8.56
N ASP A 357 3.18 -4.46 -8.56
CA ASP A 357 3.56 -3.25 -9.27
C ASP A 357 3.81 -3.53 -10.76
N ALA A 358 4.29 -4.74 -11.06
CA ALA A 358 4.52 -5.22 -12.41
C ALA A 358 4.21 -6.71 -12.53
N VAL A 359 3.54 -7.08 -13.62
CA VAL A 359 3.31 -8.48 -13.99
C VAL A 359 4.14 -8.80 -15.23
N VAL A 360 5.07 -9.75 -15.09
CA VAL A 360 5.94 -10.20 -16.18
C VAL A 360 5.08 -10.87 -17.25
N PRO A 361 5.19 -10.47 -18.52
CA PRO A 361 4.46 -11.14 -19.59
C PRO A 361 4.94 -12.58 -19.77
N ALA A 362 4.02 -13.48 -20.08
CA ALA A 362 4.39 -14.81 -20.55
C ALA A 362 5.17 -14.70 -21.87
N GLY A 363 6.20 -15.53 -22.05
CA GLY A 363 7.01 -15.51 -23.27
C GLY A 363 8.34 -16.22 -23.10
N SER A 364 9.23 -16.01 -24.08
CA SER A 364 10.61 -16.49 -24.03
C SER A 364 11.44 -15.71 -23.00
N ALA A 365 12.58 -16.26 -22.58
CA ALA A 365 13.57 -15.56 -21.77
C ALA A 365 13.84 -14.14 -22.26
N ALA A 366 14.12 -13.96 -23.56
CA ALA A 366 14.40 -12.64 -24.15
C ALA A 366 13.25 -11.61 -23.93
N THR A 367 12.00 -12.07 -23.95
CA THR A 367 10.83 -11.21 -23.68
C THR A 367 10.79 -10.79 -22.21
N GLN A 368 11.00 -11.75 -21.31
CA GLN A 368 10.92 -11.54 -19.87
C GLN A 368 12.10 -10.71 -19.35
N THR A 369 13.32 -10.97 -19.81
CA THR A 369 14.51 -10.19 -19.43
C THR A 369 14.46 -8.75 -19.96
N SER A 370 13.96 -8.54 -21.18
CA SER A 370 13.71 -7.19 -21.71
C SER A 370 12.67 -6.44 -20.89
N PHE A 371 11.61 -7.13 -20.44
CA PHE A 371 10.61 -6.55 -19.54
C PHE A 371 11.23 -6.17 -18.20
N MET A 372 12.01 -7.07 -17.57
CA MET A 372 12.68 -6.80 -16.31
C MET A 372 13.62 -5.58 -16.41
N ASN A 373 14.34 -5.41 -17.52
CA ASN A 373 15.17 -4.24 -17.76
C ASN A 373 14.36 -2.93 -17.84
N SER A 374 13.13 -2.99 -18.34
CA SER A 374 12.25 -1.80 -18.45
C SER A 374 11.76 -1.28 -17.10
N LEU A 375 11.80 -2.11 -16.05
CA LEU A 375 11.30 -1.76 -14.72
C LEU A 375 12.20 -0.77 -13.97
N ASN A 376 13.46 -0.61 -14.39
CA ASN A 376 14.44 0.31 -13.77
C ASN A 376 14.48 0.20 -12.24
N MET A 377 14.51 -1.04 -11.73
CA MET A 377 14.55 -1.33 -10.30
C MET A 377 15.85 -0.83 -9.67
N SER A 378 15.78 -0.33 -8.45
CA SER A 378 16.95 0.19 -7.72
C SER A 378 16.75 0.11 -6.20
N PRO A 379 17.78 0.36 -5.37
CA PRO A 379 17.63 0.45 -3.92
C PRO A 379 16.57 1.46 -3.44
N SER A 380 16.25 2.46 -4.27
CA SER A 380 15.24 3.50 -4.00
C SER A 380 13.97 3.35 -4.83
N ASN A 381 13.91 2.35 -5.73
CA ASN A 381 12.75 2.01 -6.55
C ASN A 381 12.54 0.50 -6.52
N MET A 382 12.12 0.00 -5.36
CA MET A 382 11.78 -1.41 -5.17
C MET A 382 10.38 -1.68 -5.70
N LEU A 383 10.20 -2.84 -6.32
CA LEU A 383 8.92 -3.23 -6.90
C LEU A 383 8.51 -4.62 -6.44
N THR A 384 7.20 -4.82 -6.37
CA THR A 384 6.55 -6.12 -6.29
C THR A 384 6.34 -6.64 -7.72
N VAL A 385 7.20 -7.55 -8.16
CA VAL A 385 7.19 -8.12 -9.50
C VAL A 385 6.63 -9.54 -9.44
N VAL A 386 5.70 -9.84 -10.34
CA VAL A 386 4.98 -11.10 -10.35
C VAL A 386 5.09 -11.76 -11.71
N SER A 387 5.50 -13.03 -11.75
CA SER A 387 5.31 -13.91 -12.90
C SER A 387 4.20 -14.91 -12.59
N ASN A 388 3.06 -14.77 -13.27
CA ASN A 388 1.93 -15.70 -13.13
C ASN A 388 2.11 -16.91 -14.08
N GLY A 389 3.17 -17.66 -13.84
CA GLY A 389 3.62 -18.80 -14.62
C GLY A 389 5.13 -18.95 -14.50
N ASP A 390 5.72 -19.59 -15.49
CA ASP A 390 7.18 -19.77 -15.54
C ASP A 390 7.87 -18.41 -15.75
N LEU A 391 8.98 -18.23 -15.03
CA LEU A 391 9.87 -17.08 -15.18
C LEU A 391 11.25 -17.58 -15.58
N ASP A 392 11.72 -17.13 -16.72
CA ASP A 392 13.02 -17.44 -17.28
C ASP A 392 13.86 -16.16 -17.41
N LEU A 393 14.81 -16.02 -16.49
CA LEU A 393 15.78 -14.93 -16.44
C LEU A 393 17.16 -15.36 -16.95
N SER A 394 17.22 -16.37 -17.82
CA SER A 394 18.45 -16.76 -18.51
C SER A 394 19.12 -15.54 -19.17
N HIS A 395 20.41 -15.36 -18.94
CA HIS A 395 21.24 -14.26 -19.45
C HIS A 395 20.84 -12.86 -18.97
N TRP A 396 20.03 -12.75 -17.91
CA TRP A 396 19.71 -11.45 -17.30
C TRP A 396 20.80 -11.02 -16.31
N GLY A 397 21.88 -10.43 -16.81
CA GLY A 397 22.98 -9.95 -15.98
C GLY A 397 22.68 -8.67 -15.20
N ASN A 398 21.58 -8.62 -14.43
CA ASN A 398 21.13 -7.45 -13.67
C ASN A 398 20.70 -7.83 -12.25
N THR A 399 20.55 -6.82 -11.40
CA THR A 399 20.12 -7.00 -10.00
C THR A 399 18.71 -6.43 -9.84
N GLY A 400 17.77 -7.26 -9.41
CA GLY A 400 16.42 -6.81 -9.03
C GLY A 400 16.34 -6.35 -7.57
N TYR A 401 15.35 -5.51 -7.27
CA TYR A 401 15.11 -4.92 -5.94
C TYR A 401 13.64 -4.98 -5.54
N GLY A 402 13.33 -5.62 -4.41
CA GLY A 402 11.97 -5.74 -3.89
C GLY A 402 11.48 -7.18 -3.77
N LEU A 403 10.20 -7.43 -4.06
CA LEU A 403 9.60 -8.75 -3.98
C LEU A 403 9.43 -9.35 -5.37
N LEU A 404 9.92 -10.58 -5.57
CA LEU A 404 9.64 -11.39 -6.74
C LEU A 404 8.71 -12.53 -6.35
N LEU A 405 7.58 -12.68 -7.05
CA LEU A 405 6.73 -13.88 -6.95
C LEU A 405 6.71 -14.61 -8.29
N VAL A 406 6.97 -15.91 -8.28
CA VAL A 406 6.85 -16.80 -9.44
C VAL A 406 5.89 -17.93 -9.08
N THR A 407 4.86 -18.15 -9.91
CA THR A 407 3.90 -19.25 -9.68
C THR A 407 4.23 -20.53 -10.45
N GLY A 408 5.10 -20.45 -11.46
CA GLY A 408 5.61 -21.60 -12.21
C GLY A 408 7.03 -21.99 -11.81
N ASN A 409 7.79 -22.47 -12.79
CA ASN A 409 9.22 -22.73 -12.68
C ASN A 409 10.00 -21.40 -12.76
N PHE A 410 10.94 -21.19 -11.83
CA PHE A 410 11.87 -20.08 -11.88
C PHE A 410 13.23 -20.54 -12.39
N THR A 411 13.56 -20.15 -13.62
CA THR A 411 14.88 -20.35 -14.22
C THR A 411 15.72 -19.10 -14.02
N MET A 412 16.79 -19.25 -13.25
CA MET A 412 17.73 -18.18 -12.94
C MET A 412 19.07 -18.39 -13.63
N ASP A 413 19.81 -17.30 -13.74
CA ASP A 413 21.18 -17.19 -14.21
C ASP A 413 22.07 -16.82 -13.01
N PRO A 414 23.28 -17.38 -12.86
CA PRO A 414 24.20 -17.02 -11.79
C PRO A 414 24.69 -15.55 -11.81
N ASP A 415 24.49 -14.83 -12.92
CA ASP A 415 24.66 -13.36 -12.99
C ASP A 415 23.36 -12.59 -12.69
N ASN A 416 22.26 -13.25 -12.32
CA ASN A 416 21.12 -12.57 -11.72
C ASN A 416 21.44 -12.20 -10.26
N GLY A 417 21.30 -10.93 -9.92
CA GLY A 417 21.26 -10.48 -8.54
C GLY A 417 19.83 -10.25 -8.06
N TRP A 418 19.60 -10.40 -6.76
CA TRP A 418 18.37 -9.90 -6.14
C TRP A 418 18.65 -9.28 -4.78
N ARG A 419 17.94 -8.20 -4.45
CA ARG A 419 17.98 -7.52 -3.15
C ARG A 419 16.54 -7.43 -2.63
N GLY A 420 16.13 -8.36 -1.79
CA GLY A 420 14.78 -8.47 -1.25
C GLY A 420 14.28 -9.90 -1.14
N VAL A 421 12.99 -10.10 -1.38
CA VAL A 421 12.33 -11.41 -1.18
C VAL A 421 12.07 -12.08 -2.53
N ILE A 422 12.37 -13.37 -2.65
CA ILE A 422 11.95 -14.22 -3.76
C ILE A 422 11.01 -15.29 -3.23
N LEU A 423 9.80 -15.34 -3.78
CA LEU A 423 8.78 -16.33 -3.52
C LEU A 423 8.55 -17.15 -4.79
N VAL A 424 8.71 -18.46 -4.70
CA VAL A 424 8.34 -19.39 -5.77
C VAL A 424 7.24 -20.29 -5.23
N ILE A 425 5.99 -19.87 -5.41
CA ILE A 425 4.80 -20.50 -4.82
C ILE A 425 3.86 -20.93 -5.94
N GLY A 426 3.74 -22.23 -6.14
CA GLY A 426 2.97 -22.83 -7.22
C GLY A 426 3.62 -24.15 -7.63
N GLN A 427 4.32 -24.18 -8.77
CA GLN A 427 5.12 -25.36 -9.11
C GLN A 427 6.33 -25.57 -8.18
N GLY A 428 6.77 -24.53 -7.47
CA GLY A 428 7.76 -24.65 -6.39
C GLY A 428 9.14 -25.12 -6.87
N LYS A 429 9.60 -24.66 -8.03
CA LYS A 429 10.84 -25.12 -8.66
C LYS A 429 11.76 -23.95 -9.03
N ILE A 430 13.03 -24.07 -8.64
CA ILE A 430 14.12 -23.20 -9.10
C ILE A 430 15.16 -24.06 -9.81
N ASN A 431 15.60 -23.62 -10.99
CA ASN A 431 16.73 -24.18 -11.72
C ASN A 431 17.60 -23.09 -12.35
N ASN A 432 18.75 -23.48 -12.89
CA ASN A 432 19.59 -22.60 -13.71
C ASN A 432 19.85 -23.17 -15.11
N THR A 433 20.24 -22.30 -16.03
CA THR A 433 20.54 -22.62 -17.44
C THR A 433 21.93 -22.17 -17.87
N ASP A 434 22.48 -21.13 -17.25
CA ASP A 434 23.84 -20.65 -17.47
C ASP A 434 24.71 -20.93 -16.23
N ASN A 435 26.01 -20.85 -16.44
CA ASN A 435 27.04 -21.28 -15.51
C ASN A 435 28.13 -20.22 -15.31
N ASN A 436 27.97 -19.01 -15.84
CA ASN A 436 28.93 -17.92 -15.66
C ASN A 436 28.29 -16.73 -14.94
N GLY A 437 28.88 -16.28 -13.84
CA GLY A 437 28.34 -15.16 -13.08
C GLY A 437 28.92 -15.06 -11.68
N SER A 438 28.75 -13.90 -11.05
CA SER A 438 29.32 -13.66 -9.71
C SER A 438 28.33 -13.01 -8.73
N ARG A 439 27.05 -12.95 -9.07
CA ARG A 439 26.08 -12.23 -8.25
C ARG A 439 25.54 -13.10 -7.11
N GLU A 440 24.88 -12.41 -6.20
CA GLU A 440 24.31 -12.99 -4.99
C GLU A 440 22.86 -12.51 -4.83
N ILE A 441 22.09 -13.30 -4.12
CA ILE A 441 20.78 -12.89 -3.60
C ILE A 441 20.98 -12.43 -2.16
N ASP A 442 20.63 -11.19 -1.86
CA ASP A 442 20.52 -10.70 -0.48
C ASP A 442 19.06 -10.56 -0.08
N GLY A 443 18.64 -11.29 0.94
CA GLY A 443 17.29 -11.24 1.49
C GLY A 443 16.81 -12.64 1.83
N ALA A 444 15.65 -13.07 1.34
CA ALA A 444 15.13 -14.41 1.62
C ALA A 444 14.52 -15.06 0.38
N VAL A 445 14.74 -16.36 0.24
CA VAL A 445 14.14 -17.20 -0.81
C VAL A 445 13.22 -18.22 -0.17
N PHE A 446 11.96 -18.25 -0.59
CA PHE A 446 10.95 -19.20 -0.14
C PHE A 446 10.39 -19.94 -1.34
N VAL A 447 10.50 -21.26 -1.32
CA VAL A 447 10.07 -22.13 -2.42
C VAL A 447 9.03 -23.10 -1.87
N ALA A 448 7.84 -23.06 -2.43
CA ALA A 448 6.77 -23.97 -2.05
C ALA A 448 6.03 -24.53 -3.25
N LYS A 449 5.85 -25.85 -3.26
CA LYS A 449 5.04 -26.54 -4.25
C LYS A 449 3.61 -26.67 -3.74
N THR A 450 2.73 -25.86 -4.30
CA THR A 450 1.30 -25.77 -3.99
C THR A 450 0.43 -26.18 -5.16
N ASN A 451 1.01 -26.34 -6.36
CA ASN A 451 0.34 -26.77 -7.58
C ASN A 451 1.12 -27.92 -8.25
N ASP A 452 0.41 -28.78 -8.96
CA ASP A 452 1.01 -29.78 -9.82
C ASP A 452 1.62 -29.17 -11.11
N THR A 453 2.25 -30.01 -11.93
CA THR A 453 2.86 -29.58 -13.20
C THR A 453 1.85 -29.09 -14.24
N SER A 454 0.56 -29.38 -14.05
CA SER A 454 -0.53 -28.87 -14.89
C SER A 454 -1.09 -27.54 -14.36
N GLY A 455 -0.55 -27.02 -13.25
CA GLY A 455 -0.99 -25.80 -12.61
C GLY A 455 -2.22 -25.97 -11.72
N VAL A 456 -2.66 -27.20 -11.43
CA VAL A 456 -3.79 -27.47 -10.54
C VAL A 456 -3.33 -27.41 -9.08
N ALA A 457 -4.08 -26.72 -8.23
CA ALA A 457 -3.76 -26.63 -6.80
C ALA A 457 -3.78 -28.01 -6.13
N LEU A 458 -2.76 -28.28 -5.33
CA LEU A 458 -2.64 -29.50 -4.54
C LEU A 458 -3.67 -29.51 -3.41
N PRO A 459 -4.17 -30.69 -3.01
CA PRO A 459 -5.11 -30.80 -1.91
C PRO A 459 -4.45 -30.49 -0.57
N ASP A 460 -5.15 -29.75 0.28
CA ASP A 460 -4.75 -29.55 1.67
C ASP A 460 -4.73 -30.90 2.44
N PRO A 461 -3.89 -31.03 3.48
CA PRO A 461 -2.95 -30.04 4.01
C PRO A 461 -1.54 -30.12 3.41
N ASN A 462 -1.27 -31.10 2.54
CA ASN A 462 0.09 -31.49 2.20
C ASN A 462 0.67 -30.63 1.08
N LEU A 463 1.80 -29.97 1.39
CA LEU A 463 2.70 -29.43 0.38
C LEU A 463 3.46 -30.58 -0.28
N GLU A 464 3.83 -30.43 -1.55
CA GLU A 464 4.69 -31.41 -2.22
C GLU A 464 6.17 -30.95 -2.25
N GLU A 465 7.01 -31.75 -2.89
CA GLU A 465 8.44 -31.54 -3.08
C GLU A 465 8.72 -30.21 -3.78
N ALA A 466 9.06 -29.18 -2.99
CA ALA A 466 9.74 -28.00 -3.50
C ALA A 466 11.16 -28.37 -3.91
N SER A 467 11.65 -27.79 -5.01
CA SER A 467 12.95 -28.16 -5.56
C SER A 467 13.78 -26.94 -5.96
N VAL A 468 15.05 -26.96 -5.57
CA VAL A 468 16.07 -26.01 -6.01
C VAL A 468 17.24 -26.84 -6.51
N ILE A 469 17.37 -26.92 -7.84
CA ILE A 469 18.31 -27.82 -8.49
C ILE A 469 19.24 -27.01 -9.36
N PHE A 470 20.48 -26.86 -8.91
CA PHE A 470 21.52 -26.20 -9.68
C PHE A 470 22.39 -27.20 -10.44
N ASP A 471 22.83 -26.79 -11.63
CA ASP A 471 23.84 -27.50 -12.39
C ASP A 471 25.16 -27.56 -11.60
N ASP A 472 25.88 -28.68 -11.73
CA ASP A 472 27.14 -28.91 -11.05
C ASP A 472 28.17 -27.81 -11.35
N ILE A 473 28.13 -27.16 -12.51
CA ILE A 473 29.06 -26.11 -12.91
C ILE A 473 28.52 -24.69 -12.73
N MET A 474 27.34 -24.50 -12.11
CA MET A 474 26.79 -23.16 -11.91
C MET A 474 27.74 -22.27 -11.09
N GLU A 475 28.18 -21.16 -11.68
CA GLU A 475 28.93 -20.11 -10.96
C GLU A 475 27.99 -19.25 -10.07
N GLY A 476 28.45 -18.10 -9.55
CA GLY A 476 27.68 -17.27 -8.63
C GLY A 476 28.00 -17.48 -7.13
N THR A 477 27.53 -16.56 -6.29
CA THR A 477 27.91 -16.48 -4.87
C THR A 477 26.87 -17.11 -3.94
N GLY A 478 25.63 -17.29 -4.42
CA GLY A 478 24.54 -17.94 -3.70
C GLY A 478 23.62 -16.98 -2.97
N ILE A 479 23.11 -17.39 -1.80
CA ILE A 479 22.03 -16.71 -1.07
C ILE A 479 22.54 -16.26 0.29
N ARG A 480 22.30 -15.00 0.64
CA ARG A 480 22.65 -14.43 1.94
C ARG A 480 21.44 -13.77 2.57
N TYR A 481 21.19 -14.08 3.83
CA TYR A 481 20.07 -13.54 4.57
C TYR A 481 20.27 -12.06 4.89
N SER A 482 19.30 -11.22 4.54
CA SER A 482 19.32 -9.80 4.89
C SER A 482 17.97 -9.32 5.43
N SER A 483 17.91 -9.12 6.74
CA SER A 483 16.76 -8.55 7.42
C SER A 483 16.42 -7.15 6.90
N CYS A 484 17.43 -6.35 6.55
CA CYS A 484 17.25 -5.01 6.00
C CYS A 484 16.56 -5.04 4.62
N TRP A 485 17.03 -5.88 3.69
CA TRP A 485 16.39 -5.98 2.37
C TRP A 485 15.00 -6.62 2.45
N ILE A 486 14.78 -7.60 3.34
CA ILE A 486 13.47 -8.20 3.57
C ILE A 486 12.46 -7.15 4.07
N GLN A 487 12.85 -6.30 5.02
CA GLN A 487 11.98 -5.24 5.54
C GLN A 487 11.64 -4.20 4.47
N LYS A 488 12.61 -3.82 3.62
CA LYS A 488 12.36 -2.86 2.54
C LYS A 488 11.54 -3.44 1.38
N ALA A 489 11.60 -4.75 1.18
CA ALA A 489 10.90 -5.46 0.11
C ALA A 489 9.44 -5.84 0.44
N GLN A 490 8.90 -5.43 1.60
CA GLN A 490 7.51 -5.75 1.95
C GLN A 490 6.53 -5.08 0.97
N PRO A 491 5.68 -5.83 0.27
CA PRO A 491 4.72 -5.27 -0.68
C PRO A 491 3.62 -4.53 0.07
N ILE A 492 3.09 -3.45 -0.53
CA ILE A 492 1.99 -2.65 0.03
C ILE A 492 0.70 -3.05 -0.67
N ASP A 493 -0.28 -3.54 0.08
CA ASP A 493 -1.60 -3.84 -0.49
C ASP A 493 -2.46 -2.59 -0.62
N SER A 494 -2.55 -1.78 0.44
CA SER A 494 -3.43 -0.61 0.44
C SER A 494 -2.88 0.50 1.32
N TYR A 495 -3.44 1.70 1.21
CA TYR A 495 -3.28 2.74 2.23
C TYR A 495 -4.50 2.71 3.14
N ARG A 496 -4.30 2.29 4.39
CA ARG A 496 -5.35 2.22 5.40
C ARG A 496 -5.55 3.60 6.01
N VAL A 497 -6.81 4.03 6.11
CA VAL A 497 -7.19 5.23 6.85
C VAL A 497 -7.19 4.92 8.35
N LEU A 498 -6.35 5.63 9.10
CA LEU A 498 -6.23 5.54 10.55
C LEU A 498 -7.19 6.48 11.26
N SER A 499 -7.39 7.68 10.70
CA SER A 499 -8.35 8.66 11.19
C SER A 499 -8.92 9.49 10.04
N PHE A 500 -10.09 10.07 10.29
CA PHE A 500 -10.78 10.97 9.38
C PHE A 500 -11.22 12.22 10.14
N HIS A 501 -11.02 13.39 9.55
CA HIS A 501 -11.47 14.67 10.09
C HIS A 501 -12.15 15.51 9.00
N GLU A 502 -13.20 16.23 9.38
CA GLU A 502 -13.82 17.27 8.54
C GLU A 502 -13.58 18.62 9.20
N ILE A 503 -12.85 19.51 8.52
CA ILE A 503 -12.42 20.79 9.08
C ILE A 503 -13.42 21.86 8.62
N PRO A 504 -14.12 22.54 9.55
CA PRO A 504 -15.05 23.60 9.21
C PRO A 504 -14.36 24.69 8.37
N GLN A 505 -14.97 25.04 7.24
CA GLN A 505 -14.54 26.18 6.43
C GLN A 505 -15.42 27.40 6.77
N PRO A 506 -14.84 28.60 6.84
CA PRO A 506 -15.55 29.83 7.22
C PRO A 506 -16.60 30.29 6.21
#